data_AF-A0A534ZR47-F1
#
_entry.id   AF-A0A534ZR47-F1
#
_cell.length_a   1.000
_cell.length_b   1.000
_cell.length_c   1.000
_cell.angle_alpha   90.00
_cell.angle_beta   90.00
_cell.angle_gamma   90.00
#
_symmetry.space_group_name_H-M   'P 1'
#
loop_
_entity.id
_entity.type
_entity.pdbx_description
1 polymer ?
#
loop_
_entity_poly.entity_id
_entity_poly.type
_entity_poly.pdbx_seq_one_letter_code
_entity_poly.pdbx_strand_id
1 'polypeptide(L)'
;MAPTNGCRSRTSVAVSAVWSPCCARCPPDTSNDVLSAKFPLQFAGALALRETSHSFRRGTVLRVGVGLSAERDSERAASEAAEMALQSAGLTKADAVLVFATTPHGPGFTRVTRTVGAACGTRAVVGCSAAGVLAGDEEVEDGPGIALLALAGDVSARHFFVPDVRGRSETVADEIAAIVDREPRPPAGGTRLLAIFTDSYNVEPGPLLGRLTSRLPGLHVVGGGASEDGSVGELSVFAGDASSSNAVSGLLLSGDFRASVDVAHAVRRVGAVRRVTRAAGRVIFELDGRPAYEAFSAVVPGSLLADPRRALAVVLAAIGTQDDFVVRHLTGIDPSGGAVAVAGDVHDGEQLFFGVRDPNAAREQLQQSLQHLAVAWEPVSPAGALYVNCIGRGRRFYGVPGLDTAYIRQHLGALPVAGFFSGAEIAPGGGGTQLHQYTGVLTVLGPRA
;
A
#
# COMPACT_ATOMS: atom_id res chain seq x y z
N MET A 1 -4.46 -64.14 -15.61
CA MET A 1 -3.87 -63.02 -16.36
C MET A 1 -4.40 -61.72 -15.76
N ALA A 2 -3.54 -60.93 -15.14
CA ALA A 2 -3.75 -59.50 -14.87
C ALA A 2 -3.36 -58.69 -16.14
N PRO A 3 -3.42 -57.32 -16.22
CA PRO A 3 -3.82 -56.33 -15.19
C PRO A 3 -4.62 -55.06 -15.67
N THR A 4 -5.07 -54.23 -14.70
CA THR A 4 -5.15 -52.72 -14.62
C THR A 4 -5.87 -51.88 -15.71
N ASN A 5 -6.70 -50.84 -15.48
CA ASN A 5 -6.66 -49.56 -14.71
C ASN A 5 -8.11 -48.97 -14.70
N GLY A 6 -8.65 -48.13 -13.80
CA GLY A 6 -8.09 -46.98 -13.08
C GLY A 6 -8.45 -45.65 -13.80
N CYS A 7 -9.59 -45.01 -13.48
CA CYS A 7 -9.79 -43.59 -13.79
C CYS A 7 -10.75 -42.91 -12.79
N ARG A 8 -10.21 -41.97 -12.00
CA ARG A 8 -10.91 -41.10 -11.05
C ARG A 8 -11.42 -39.86 -11.80
N SER A 9 -12.70 -39.54 -11.70
CA SER A 9 -13.23 -38.24 -12.14
C SER A 9 -12.89 -37.16 -11.10
N ARG A 10 -12.04 -36.21 -11.49
CA ARG A 10 -11.88 -34.93 -10.79
C ARG A 10 -12.93 -33.96 -11.35
N THR A 11 -13.95 -33.64 -10.58
CA THR A 11 -14.82 -32.48 -10.84
C THR A 11 -14.13 -31.24 -10.30
N SER A 12 -13.55 -30.44 -11.20
CA SER A 12 -13.06 -29.09 -10.88
C SER A 12 -14.27 -28.16 -10.78
N VAL A 13 -14.58 -27.68 -9.57
CA VAL A 13 -15.52 -26.57 -9.38
C VAL A 13 -14.76 -25.28 -9.64
N ALA A 14 -14.98 -24.68 -10.80
CA ALA A 14 -14.49 -23.35 -11.12
C ALA A 14 -15.41 -22.33 -10.43
N VAL A 15 -14.93 -21.67 -9.38
CA VAL A 15 -15.59 -20.50 -8.78
C VAL A 15 -15.04 -19.26 -9.47
N SER A 16 -15.77 -18.81 -10.50
CA SER A 16 -15.58 -17.51 -11.12
C SER A 16 -16.24 -16.45 -10.23
N ALA A 17 -15.44 -15.69 -9.48
CA ALA A 17 -15.90 -14.51 -8.76
C ALA A 17 -15.70 -13.28 -9.64
N VAL A 18 -16.69 -13.01 -10.49
CA VAL A 18 -16.79 -11.74 -11.25
C VAL A 18 -17.29 -10.66 -10.30
N TRP A 19 -16.47 -9.62 -10.15
CA TRP A 19 -16.87 -8.35 -9.55
C TRP A 19 -18.01 -7.72 -10.35
N SER A 20 -19.07 -7.28 -9.67
CA SER A 20 -20.08 -6.39 -10.24
C SER A 20 -20.38 -5.27 -9.25
N PRO A 21 -20.02 -4.02 -9.55
CA PRO A 21 -20.62 -2.86 -8.92
C PRO A 21 -22.03 -2.66 -9.50
N CYS A 22 -22.96 -2.33 -8.61
CA CYS A 22 -24.35 -2.08 -8.92
C CYS A 22 -24.48 -0.76 -9.71
N CYS A 23 -24.81 -0.83 -11.00
CA CYS A 23 -25.42 0.27 -11.76
C CYS A 23 -26.21 -0.30 -12.95
N ALA A 24 -27.50 0.02 -13.02
CA ALA A 24 -28.43 -0.49 -14.01
C ALA A 24 -28.48 0.40 -15.27
N ARG A 25 -28.63 -0.27 -16.43
CA ARG A 25 -29.08 0.18 -17.77
C ARG A 25 -28.01 0.70 -18.74
N CYS A 26 -27.72 -0.12 -19.76
CA CYS A 26 -27.65 0.30 -21.18
C CYS A 26 -27.97 -0.90 -22.12
N PRO A 27 -28.61 -0.71 -23.29
CA PRO A 27 -29.06 -1.76 -24.22
C PRO A 27 -28.00 -2.13 -25.29
N PRO A 28 -28.22 -3.20 -26.10
CA PRO A 28 -27.14 -3.89 -26.79
C PRO A 28 -26.76 -3.29 -28.16
N ASP A 29 -25.44 -3.26 -28.36
CA ASP A 29 -24.63 -3.64 -29.53
C ASP A 29 -25.26 -3.64 -30.94
N THR A 30 -24.67 -2.84 -31.83
CA THR A 30 -24.47 -3.22 -33.23
C THR A 30 -23.21 -2.55 -33.81
N SER A 31 -22.29 -3.37 -34.32
CA SER A 31 -21.74 -3.36 -35.68
C SER A 31 -20.20 -3.26 -35.81
N ASN A 32 -19.63 -4.40 -36.22
CA ASN A 32 -18.66 -4.66 -37.28
C ASN A 32 -17.38 -3.80 -37.44
N ASP A 33 -16.28 -4.57 -37.51
CA ASP A 33 -15.16 -4.54 -38.45
C ASP A 33 -14.53 -3.18 -38.81
N VAL A 34 -13.18 -3.13 -38.75
CA VAL A 34 -12.32 -2.83 -39.91
C VAL A 34 -10.84 -2.72 -39.47
N LEU A 35 -10.05 -3.60 -40.09
CA LEU A 35 -8.66 -3.48 -40.54
C LEU A 35 -7.47 -3.48 -39.56
N SER A 36 -6.78 -4.62 -39.64
CA SER A 36 -5.35 -4.82 -39.51
C SER A 36 -4.48 -3.77 -40.23
N ALA A 37 -3.54 -3.19 -39.51
CA ALA A 37 -2.32 -2.61 -40.09
C ALA A 37 -1.11 -3.00 -39.23
N LYS A 38 -0.28 -3.90 -39.76
CA LYS A 38 1.02 -4.28 -39.21
C LYS A 38 2.03 -3.17 -39.53
N PHE A 39 2.67 -2.61 -38.51
CA PHE A 39 3.90 -1.83 -38.66
C PHE A 39 5.02 -2.48 -37.82
N PRO A 40 6.24 -2.69 -38.37
CA PRO A 40 7.33 -3.31 -37.64
C PRO A 40 8.00 -2.31 -36.69
N LEU A 41 8.07 -2.65 -35.41
CA LEU A 41 8.86 -1.95 -34.39
C LEU A 41 10.33 -2.39 -34.52
N GLN A 42 11.19 -1.50 -35.03
CA GLN A 42 12.65 -1.59 -34.83
C GLN A 42 13.00 -0.80 -33.56
N PHE A 43 13.33 -1.50 -32.47
CA PHE A 43 14.03 -0.93 -31.34
C PHE A 43 15.48 -1.43 -31.35
N ALA A 44 16.39 -0.58 -31.83
CA ALA A 44 17.82 -0.73 -31.61
C ALA A 44 18.36 0.63 -31.18
N GLY A 45 18.50 0.81 -29.86
CA GLY A 45 19.09 2.00 -29.25
C GLY A 45 19.72 1.60 -27.94
N ALA A 46 21.02 1.34 -27.97
CA ALA A 46 21.82 0.99 -26.80
C ALA A 46 21.76 2.13 -25.76
N LEU A 47 21.25 1.83 -24.55
CA LEU A 47 21.39 2.72 -23.40
C LEU A 47 22.87 2.78 -22.99
N ALA A 48 23.50 3.93 -23.21
CA ALA A 48 24.77 4.25 -22.57
C ALA A 48 24.53 4.43 -21.06
N LEU A 49 24.93 3.43 -20.28
CA LEU A 49 25.02 3.50 -18.82
C LEU A 49 26.12 4.52 -18.46
N ARG A 50 25.73 5.71 -17.99
CA ARG A 50 26.64 6.56 -17.22
C ARG A 50 26.61 6.08 -15.77
N GLU A 51 27.68 5.45 -15.34
CA GLU A 51 27.94 5.22 -13.92
C GLU A 51 27.98 6.57 -13.21
N THR A 52 27.00 6.82 -12.32
CA THR A 52 27.04 7.97 -11.41
C THR A 52 27.67 7.48 -10.12
N SER A 53 28.95 7.75 -9.93
CA SER A 53 29.66 7.49 -8.69
C SER A 53 29.07 8.37 -7.57
N HIS A 54 28.16 7.81 -6.78
CA HIS A 54 27.67 8.45 -5.55
C HIS A 54 28.73 8.24 -4.46
N SER A 55 29.43 9.32 -4.10
CA SER A 55 30.24 9.37 -2.88
C SER A 55 29.38 9.93 -1.75
N PHE A 56 29.23 9.16 -0.67
CA PHE A 56 28.55 9.63 0.55
C PHE A 56 29.32 10.83 1.12
N ARG A 57 28.65 11.98 1.23
CA ARG A 57 29.20 13.19 1.85
C ARG A 57 28.96 13.13 3.35
N ARG A 58 29.95 12.61 4.09
CA ARG A 58 29.95 12.61 5.56
C ARG A 58 29.44 13.94 6.13
N GLY A 59 28.36 13.89 6.91
CA GLY A 59 27.93 14.98 7.80
C GLY A 59 26.64 15.71 7.45
N THR A 60 25.86 15.29 6.45
CA THR A 60 24.56 15.93 6.14
C THR A 60 23.39 15.10 6.69
N VAL A 61 22.68 15.66 7.67
CA VAL A 61 21.49 15.04 8.29
C VAL A 61 20.34 14.94 7.29
N LEU A 62 19.60 13.83 7.30
CA LEU A 62 18.38 13.66 6.52
C LEU A 62 17.36 14.74 6.93
N ARG A 63 16.91 15.52 5.95
CA ARG A 63 15.85 16.52 6.07
C ARG A 63 14.67 16.08 5.22
N VAL A 64 13.47 16.34 5.75
CA VAL A 64 12.22 16.01 5.07
C VAL A 64 11.32 17.22 5.09
N GLY A 65 10.77 17.55 3.93
CA GLY A 65 9.81 18.63 3.75
C GLY A 65 8.51 18.12 3.15
N VAL A 66 7.41 18.81 3.44
CA VAL A 66 6.07 18.44 3.00
C VAL A 66 5.34 19.61 2.38
N GLY A 67 4.49 19.32 1.40
CA GLY A 67 3.65 20.30 0.75
C GLY A 67 2.34 19.69 0.27
N LEU A 68 1.31 20.52 0.24
CA LEU A 68 -0.05 20.16 -0.17
C LEU A 68 -0.61 21.29 -1.03
N SER A 69 -1.25 20.94 -2.13
CA SER A 69 -2.05 21.89 -2.91
C SER A 69 -3.39 21.28 -3.24
N ALA A 70 -4.45 22.10 -3.12
CA ALA A 70 -5.80 21.79 -3.56
C ALA A 70 -6.18 22.50 -4.87
N GLU A 71 -5.20 23.04 -5.60
CA GLU A 71 -5.42 23.68 -6.90
C GLU A 71 -5.94 22.67 -7.92
N ARG A 72 -6.85 23.12 -8.81
CA ARG A 72 -7.42 22.23 -9.85
C ARG A 72 -6.45 21.97 -11.00
N ASP A 73 -5.64 22.97 -11.34
CA ASP A 73 -4.70 22.85 -12.45
C ASP A 73 -3.48 22.04 -12.03
N SER A 74 -3.20 20.94 -12.72
CA SER A 74 -2.18 19.99 -12.28
C SER A 74 -0.77 20.57 -12.24
N GLU A 75 -0.43 21.51 -13.15
CA GLU A 75 0.90 22.13 -13.15
C GLU A 75 1.05 23.10 -11.98
N ARG A 76 0.04 23.97 -11.76
CA ARG A 76 0.04 24.89 -10.61
C ARG A 76 0.04 24.15 -9.28
N ALA A 77 -0.81 23.13 -9.14
CA ALA A 77 -0.87 22.31 -7.93
C ALA A 77 0.47 21.62 -7.63
N ALA A 78 1.11 21.07 -8.67
CA ALA A 78 2.42 20.43 -8.55
C ALA A 78 3.53 21.42 -8.18
N SER A 79 3.53 22.62 -8.78
CA SER A 79 4.50 23.68 -8.46
C SER A 79 4.33 24.18 -7.04
N GLU A 80 3.10 24.53 -6.65
CA GLU A 80 2.78 25.04 -5.32
C GLU A 80 3.16 24.03 -4.24
N ALA A 81 2.74 22.77 -4.38
CA ALA A 81 3.04 21.76 -3.39
C ALA A 81 4.56 21.45 -3.34
N ALA A 82 5.29 21.54 -4.46
CA ALA A 82 6.75 21.38 -4.49
C ALA A 82 7.47 22.54 -3.80
N GLU A 83 7.04 23.78 -4.06
CA GLU A 83 7.56 24.98 -3.40
C GLU A 83 7.34 24.92 -1.88
N MET A 84 6.15 24.53 -1.43
CA MET A 84 5.85 24.32 0.00
C MET A 84 6.74 23.23 0.62
N ALA A 85 6.94 22.11 -0.08
CA ALA A 85 7.79 21.02 0.39
C ALA A 85 9.26 21.44 0.54
N LEU A 86 9.79 22.22 -0.39
CA LEU A 86 11.15 22.74 -0.29
C LEU A 86 11.26 23.79 0.84
N GLN A 87 10.29 24.70 0.93
CA GLN A 87 10.28 25.76 1.95
C GLN A 87 10.17 25.20 3.36
N SER A 88 9.31 24.21 3.60
CA SER A 88 9.09 23.62 4.93
C SER A 88 10.33 22.93 5.51
N ALA A 89 11.28 22.51 4.66
CA ALA A 89 12.54 21.90 5.08
C ALA A 89 13.78 22.79 4.86
N GLY A 90 13.61 24.04 4.41
CA GLY A 90 14.72 24.93 4.07
C GLY A 90 15.63 24.34 2.99
N LEU A 91 15.04 23.73 1.97
CA LEU A 91 15.71 23.07 0.85
C LEU A 91 15.68 23.96 -0.39
N THR A 92 16.73 23.88 -1.20
CA THR A 92 16.74 24.43 -2.57
C THR A 92 16.60 23.34 -3.62
N LYS A 93 16.80 22.09 -3.23
CA LYS A 93 16.62 20.87 -4.03
C LYS A 93 16.37 19.68 -3.12
N ALA A 94 15.77 18.63 -3.67
CA ALA A 94 15.59 17.34 -3.02
C ALA A 94 16.46 16.26 -3.69
N ASP A 95 16.83 15.22 -2.96
CA ASP A 95 17.46 14.02 -3.54
C ASP A 95 16.37 13.08 -4.10
N ALA A 96 15.23 12.99 -3.43
CA ALA A 96 14.04 12.30 -3.92
C ALA A 96 12.74 12.93 -3.42
N VAL A 97 11.66 12.61 -4.11
CA VAL A 97 10.32 13.12 -3.80
C VAL A 97 9.31 11.99 -3.93
N LEU A 98 8.51 11.77 -2.89
CA LEU A 98 7.28 11.00 -3.00
C LEU A 98 6.14 11.97 -3.32
N VAL A 99 5.34 11.66 -4.34
CA VAL A 99 4.19 12.49 -4.75
C VAL A 99 2.93 11.65 -4.85
N PHE A 100 1.85 12.15 -4.27
CA PHE A 100 0.53 11.54 -4.33
C PHE A 100 -0.44 12.54 -4.91
N ALA A 101 -1.29 12.12 -5.84
CA ALA A 101 -2.19 13.01 -6.53
C ALA A 101 -3.59 12.39 -6.62
N THR A 102 -4.62 13.18 -6.31
CA THR A 102 -5.99 12.71 -6.41
C THR A 102 -6.45 12.56 -7.86
N THR A 103 -7.52 11.80 -8.06
CA THR A 103 -8.09 11.48 -9.38
C THR A 103 -8.41 12.70 -10.27
N PRO A 104 -8.81 13.88 -9.77
CA PRO A 104 -9.02 15.06 -10.63
C PRO A 104 -7.78 15.55 -11.37
N HIS A 105 -6.57 15.14 -10.97
CA HIS A 105 -5.34 15.43 -11.69
C HIS A 105 -5.05 14.42 -12.80
N GLY A 106 -5.75 13.28 -12.84
CA GLY A 106 -5.74 12.36 -13.97
C GLY A 106 -6.42 12.99 -15.20
N PRO A 107 -5.93 12.77 -16.44
CA PRO A 107 -4.81 11.91 -16.89
C PRO A 107 -3.41 12.60 -16.86
N GLY A 108 -3.28 13.74 -16.18
CA GLY A 108 -2.09 14.58 -16.20
C GLY A 108 -0.92 14.14 -15.29
N PHE A 109 -0.86 12.90 -14.83
CA PHE A 109 0.14 12.47 -13.83
C PHE A 109 1.59 12.61 -14.31
N THR A 110 1.91 12.30 -15.56
CA THR A 110 3.27 12.54 -16.11
C THR A 110 3.66 14.02 -16.13
N ARG A 111 2.67 14.92 -16.21
CA ARG A 111 2.91 16.37 -16.14
C ARG A 111 3.16 16.78 -14.69
N VAL A 112 2.39 16.25 -13.75
CA VAL A 112 2.64 16.41 -12.30
C VAL A 112 4.07 15.99 -11.94
N THR A 113 4.50 14.79 -12.31
CA THR A 113 5.84 14.30 -11.95
C THR A 113 6.96 15.12 -12.58
N ARG A 114 6.80 15.57 -13.83
CA ARG A 114 7.76 16.46 -14.50
C ARG A 114 7.85 17.83 -13.83
N THR A 115 6.73 18.44 -13.48
CA THR A 115 6.70 19.73 -12.78
C THR A 115 7.36 19.62 -11.40
N VAL A 116 7.03 18.58 -10.64
CA VAL A 116 7.67 18.29 -9.35
C VAL A 116 9.18 18.07 -9.51
N GLY A 117 9.60 17.27 -10.49
CA GLY A 117 11.02 17.00 -10.73
C GLY A 117 11.81 18.24 -11.11
N ALA A 118 11.21 19.13 -11.92
CA ALA A 118 11.79 20.41 -12.29
C ALA A 118 11.91 21.36 -11.09
N ALA A 119 10.84 21.52 -10.30
CA ALA A 119 10.82 22.39 -9.13
C ALA A 119 11.78 21.91 -8.02
N CYS A 120 11.82 20.61 -7.76
CA CYS A 120 12.67 20.01 -6.73
C CYS A 120 14.10 19.71 -7.17
N GLY A 121 14.42 19.86 -8.47
CA GLY A 121 15.75 19.60 -9.01
C GLY A 121 16.19 18.13 -8.95
N THR A 122 15.24 17.18 -9.07
CA THR A 122 15.52 15.73 -9.03
C THR A 122 14.72 14.95 -10.06
N ARG A 123 15.27 13.81 -10.50
CA ARG A 123 14.55 12.82 -11.32
C ARG A 123 13.92 11.70 -10.48
N ALA A 124 14.28 11.59 -9.20
CA ALA A 124 13.76 10.57 -8.30
C ALA A 124 12.41 11.01 -7.71
N VAL A 125 11.42 11.16 -8.60
CA VAL A 125 10.03 11.47 -8.25
C VAL A 125 9.22 10.19 -8.37
N VAL A 126 8.55 9.73 -7.31
CA VAL A 126 7.85 8.45 -7.28
C VAL A 126 6.52 8.59 -6.56
N GLY A 127 5.49 7.85 -6.98
CA GLY A 127 4.30 7.68 -6.17
C GLY A 127 3.13 7.11 -6.98
N CYS A 128 1.92 7.53 -6.62
CA CYS A 128 0.70 6.99 -7.22
C CYS A 128 -0.51 7.93 -7.15
N SER A 129 -1.56 7.55 -7.89
CA SER A 129 -2.89 8.11 -7.75
C SER A 129 -3.52 7.71 -6.42
N ALA A 130 -4.36 8.59 -5.88
CA ALA A 130 -5.07 8.33 -4.64
C ALA A 130 -6.51 8.85 -4.69
N ALA A 131 -7.38 8.30 -3.84
CA ALA A 131 -8.71 8.85 -3.58
C ALA A 131 -8.64 10.14 -2.75
N GLY A 132 -7.62 10.25 -1.91
CA GLY A 132 -7.33 11.42 -1.08
C GLY A 132 -5.85 11.50 -0.76
N VAL A 133 -5.41 12.69 -0.34
CA VAL A 133 -4.02 12.98 0.04
C VAL A 133 -3.95 13.76 1.35
N LEU A 134 -2.78 13.77 1.98
CA LEU A 134 -2.57 14.53 3.21
C LEU A 134 -1.14 15.06 3.31
N ALA A 135 -0.98 16.23 3.93
CA ALA A 135 0.32 16.73 4.36
C ALA A 135 0.19 17.65 5.57
N GLY A 136 1.11 17.54 6.52
CA GLY A 136 1.06 18.24 7.79
C GLY A 136 -0.18 17.85 8.59
N ASP A 137 -1.00 18.83 8.95
CA ASP A 137 -2.28 18.69 9.64
C ASP A 137 -3.49 18.67 8.70
N GLU A 138 -3.29 18.81 7.39
CA GLU A 138 -4.36 18.91 6.40
C GLU A 138 -4.59 17.60 5.64
N GLU A 139 -5.87 17.28 5.39
CA GLU A 139 -6.34 16.14 4.60
C GLU A 139 -7.27 16.63 3.48
N VAL A 140 -7.01 16.18 2.25
CA VAL A 140 -7.90 16.37 1.09
C VAL A 140 -8.48 15.02 0.73
N GLU A 141 -9.69 14.74 1.25
CA GLU A 141 -10.44 13.50 1.00
C GLU A 141 -11.40 13.59 -0.20
N ASP A 142 -11.78 14.79 -0.60
CA ASP A 142 -12.67 15.03 -1.75
C ASP A 142 -12.06 16.15 -2.62
N GLY A 143 -12.01 15.94 -3.94
CA GLY A 143 -11.57 16.94 -4.90
C GLY A 143 -10.07 16.91 -5.25
N PRO A 144 -9.56 17.95 -5.94
CA PRO A 144 -8.17 18.02 -6.38
C PRO A 144 -7.23 18.17 -5.18
N GLY A 145 -6.13 17.42 -5.19
CA GLY A 145 -5.15 17.36 -4.12
C GLY A 145 -3.85 16.75 -4.63
N ILE A 146 -2.73 17.44 -4.37
CA ILE A 146 -1.37 16.90 -4.56
C ILE A 146 -0.61 17.06 -3.25
N ALA A 147 -0.13 15.95 -2.69
CA ALA A 147 0.73 15.94 -1.50
C ALA A 147 2.13 15.43 -1.84
N LEU A 148 3.14 16.01 -1.20
CA LEU A 148 4.55 15.74 -1.46
C LEU A 148 5.33 15.48 -0.16
N LEU A 149 6.25 14.54 -0.22
CA LEU A 149 7.31 14.31 0.75
C LEU A 149 8.66 14.47 0.06
N ALA A 150 9.34 15.59 0.27
CA ALA A 150 10.67 15.86 -0.28
C ALA A 150 11.76 15.41 0.70
N LEU A 151 12.72 14.62 0.23
CA LEU A 151 13.81 14.05 1.02
C LEU A 151 15.13 14.62 0.55
N ALA A 152 15.97 15.12 1.46
CA ALA A 152 17.31 15.58 1.14
C ALA A 152 18.31 15.24 2.24
N GLY A 153 19.51 14.76 1.89
CA GLY A 153 20.56 14.40 2.84
C GLY A 153 21.65 13.54 2.23
N ASP A 154 22.48 12.92 3.07
CA ASP A 154 23.48 11.94 2.59
C ASP A 154 22.84 10.56 2.34
N VAL A 155 21.93 10.52 1.35
CA VAL A 155 21.18 9.34 0.94
C VAL A 155 21.31 9.10 -0.57
N SER A 156 21.46 7.83 -0.95
CA SER A 156 21.24 7.39 -2.33
C SER A 156 19.76 7.09 -2.51
N ALA A 157 19.20 7.59 -3.61
CA ALA A 157 17.78 7.46 -3.93
C ALA A 157 17.60 6.94 -5.36
N ARG A 158 17.26 5.66 -5.47
CA ARG A 158 17.05 4.99 -6.75
C ARG A 158 15.57 4.75 -7.01
N HIS A 159 14.98 5.51 -7.93
CA HIS A 159 13.63 5.23 -8.40
C HIS A 159 13.62 4.12 -9.46
N PHE A 160 12.49 3.42 -9.57
CA PHE A 160 12.22 2.45 -10.62
C PHE A 160 10.75 2.42 -11.01
N PHE A 161 10.50 1.84 -12.18
CA PHE A 161 9.17 1.63 -12.75
C PHE A 161 9.17 0.28 -13.47
N VAL A 162 8.22 -0.59 -13.11
CA VAL A 162 8.03 -1.91 -13.72
C VAL A 162 6.62 -1.96 -14.31
N PRO A 163 6.45 -1.90 -15.64
CA PRO A 163 5.16 -2.06 -16.30
C PRO A 163 4.76 -3.53 -16.44
N ASP A 164 3.57 -3.77 -16.99
CA ASP A 164 3.06 -5.08 -17.40
C ASP A 164 3.05 -6.12 -16.28
N VAL A 165 2.45 -5.75 -15.14
CA VAL A 165 2.55 -6.52 -13.89
C VAL A 165 1.46 -7.59 -13.71
N ARG A 166 0.34 -7.49 -14.43
CA ARG A 166 -0.80 -8.41 -14.32
C ARG A 166 -0.37 -9.85 -14.56
N GLY A 167 -0.61 -10.71 -13.56
CA GLY A 167 -0.23 -12.13 -13.59
C GLY A 167 1.28 -12.38 -13.56
N ARG A 168 2.10 -11.37 -13.24
CA ARG A 168 3.57 -11.42 -13.23
C ARG A 168 4.17 -11.04 -11.87
N SER A 169 3.39 -11.06 -10.80
CA SER A 169 3.79 -10.56 -9.47
C SER A 169 5.13 -11.11 -8.95
N GLU A 170 5.41 -12.41 -9.10
CA GLU A 170 6.72 -12.98 -8.70
C GLU A 170 7.88 -12.52 -9.59
N THR A 171 7.66 -12.46 -10.91
CA THR A 171 8.66 -11.94 -11.86
C THR A 171 8.97 -10.46 -11.60
N VAL A 172 7.93 -9.67 -11.30
CA VAL A 172 8.08 -8.27 -10.91
C VAL A 172 8.90 -8.14 -9.63
N ALA A 173 8.68 -9.01 -8.64
CA ALA A 173 9.52 -9.05 -7.44
C ALA A 173 10.99 -9.35 -7.76
N ASP A 174 11.27 -10.29 -8.68
CA ASP A 174 12.63 -10.61 -9.10
C ASP A 174 13.29 -9.43 -9.84
N GLU A 175 12.55 -8.71 -10.68
CA GLU A 175 13.04 -7.51 -11.36
C GLU A 175 13.38 -6.38 -10.36
N ILE A 176 12.51 -6.15 -9.37
CA ILE A 176 12.76 -5.21 -8.28
C ILE A 176 13.98 -5.65 -7.47
N ALA A 177 14.10 -6.93 -7.13
CA ALA A 177 15.26 -7.46 -6.41
C ALA A 177 16.56 -7.26 -7.20
N ALA A 178 16.55 -7.47 -8.52
CA ALA A 178 17.71 -7.21 -9.36
C ALA A 178 18.13 -5.74 -9.40
N ILE A 179 17.17 -4.80 -9.29
CA ILE A 179 17.47 -3.36 -9.14
C ILE A 179 18.11 -3.12 -7.77
N VAL A 180 17.53 -3.66 -6.71
CA VAL A 180 18.05 -3.51 -5.34
C VAL A 180 19.45 -4.11 -5.21
N ASP A 181 19.73 -5.27 -5.82
CA ASP A 181 21.03 -5.95 -5.73
C ASP A 181 22.17 -5.17 -6.40
N ARG A 182 21.87 -4.28 -7.36
CA ARG A 182 22.86 -3.43 -8.04
C ARG A 182 23.25 -2.18 -7.25
N GLU A 183 22.43 -1.80 -6.27
CA GLU A 183 22.62 -0.56 -5.54
C GLU A 183 23.57 -0.75 -4.35
N PRO A 184 24.47 0.23 -4.07
CA PRO A 184 25.40 0.13 -2.97
C PRO A 184 24.72 -0.13 -1.62
N ARG A 185 25.34 -1.00 -0.82
CA ARG A 185 24.96 -1.16 0.58
C ARG A 185 25.26 0.15 1.34
N PRO A 186 24.42 0.51 2.32
CA PRO A 186 24.67 1.67 3.15
C PRO A 186 25.94 1.45 4.00
N PRO A 187 26.48 2.53 4.60
CA PRO A 187 27.51 2.42 5.63
C PRO A 187 27.12 1.46 6.76
N ALA A 188 28.09 0.98 7.53
CA ALA A 188 27.83 0.10 8.66
C ALA A 188 26.81 0.73 9.64
N GLY A 189 25.71 0.02 9.89
CA GLY A 189 24.60 0.51 10.72
C GLY A 189 23.68 1.54 10.05
N GLY A 190 23.83 1.81 8.76
CA GLY A 190 22.87 2.57 7.95
C GLY A 190 21.68 1.72 7.49
N THR A 191 20.68 2.37 6.89
CA THR A 191 19.40 1.75 6.53
C THR A 191 19.24 1.61 5.02
N ARG A 192 18.56 0.53 4.61
CA ARG A 192 17.93 0.41 3.29
C ARG A 192 16.42 0.33 3.48
N LEU A 193 15.68 1.19 2.79
CA LEU A 193 14.23 1.22 2.82
C LEU A 193 13.73 1.20 1.37
N LEU A 194 12.85 0.26 1.06
CA LEU A 194 12.19 0.16 -0.23
C LEU A 194 10.75 0.65 -0.09
N ALA A 195 10.46 1.84 -0.61
CA ALA A 195 9.09 2.31 -0.76
C ALA A 195 8.53 1.82 -2.10
N ILE A 196 7.44 1.06 -2.08
CA ILE A 196 6.77 0.56 -3.28
C ILE A 196 5.33 1.07 -3.37
N PHE A 197 4.92 1.43 -4.58
CA PHE A 197 3.54 1.78 -4.90
C PHE A 197 3.03 0.87 -6.01
N THR A 198 1.90 0.24 -5.74
CA THR A 198 1.35 -0.82 -6.60
C THR A 198 0.03 -0.38 -7.22
N ASP A 199 -0.24 -0.80 -8.44
CA ASP A 199 -1.61 -0.75 -8.95
C ASP A 199 -2.44 -1.84 -8.27
N SER A 200 -3.27 -1.43 -7.29
CA SER A 200 -4.11 -2.32 -6.48
C SER A 200 -5.11 -3.15 -7.30
N TYR A 201 -5.43 -2.75 -8.53
CA TYR A 201 -6.36 -3.48 -9.41
C TYR A 201 -5.65 -4.56 -10.22
N ASN A 202 -4.34 -4.43 -10.44
CA ASN A 202 -3.59 -5.27 -11.37
C ASN A 202 -2.48 -6.10 -10.73
N VAL A 203 -2.07 -5.77 -9.51
CA VAL A 203 -1.02 -6.48 -8.77
C VAL A 203 -1.63 -7.47 -7.79
N GLU A 204 -1.08 -8.69 -7.74
CA GLU A 204 -1.39 -9.66 -6.69
C GLU A 204 -0.39 -9.49 -5.54
N PRO A 205 -0.77 -8.90 -4.40
CA PRO A 205 0.17 -8.52 -3.35
C PRO A 205 0.83 -9.74 -2.69
N GLY A 206 0.11 -10.84 -2.49
CA GLY A 206 0.65 -12.06 -1.86
C GLY A 206 1.90 -12.59 -2.55
N PRO A 207 1.81 -12.98 -3.84
CA PRO A 207 2.98 -13.44 -4.60
C PRO A 207 4.10 -12.39 -4.71
N LEU A 208 3.76 -11.11 -4.91
CA LEU A 208 4.76 -10.02 -4.99
C LEU A 208 5.56 -9.90 -3.68
N LEU A 209 4.86 -9.76 -2.55
CA LEU A 209 5.48 -9.51 -1.24
C LEU A 209 6.18 -10.77 -0.69
N GLY A 210 5.62 -11.96 -0.91
CA GLY A 210 6.25 -13.23 -0.55
C GLY A 210 7.55 -13.44 -1.30
N ARG A 211 7.56 -13.15 -2.61
CA ARG A 211 8.78 -13.24 -3.43
C ARG A 211 9.81 -12.18 -3.05
N LEU A 212 9.40 -10.93 -2.79
CA LEU A 212 10.31 -9.89 -2.30
C LEU A 212 10.94 -10.28 -0.96
N THR A 213 10.15 -10.79 -0.01
CA THR A 213 10.64 -11.22 1.32
C THR A 213 11.68 -12.32 1.20
N SER A 214 11.47 -13.30 0.33
CA SER A 214 12.43 -14.40 0.11
C SER A 214 13.69 -13.96 -0.65
N ARG A 215 13.58 -13.03 -1.62
CA ARG A 215 14.72 -12.54 -2.41
C ARG A 215 15.55 -11.49 -1.68
N LEU A 216 14.94 -10.70 -0.81
CA LEU A 216 15.55 -9.56 -0.12
C LEU A 216 15.36 -9.66 1.40
N PRO A 217 15.88 -10.72 2.05
CA PRO A 217 15.69 -10.92 3.48
C PRO A 217 16.27 -9.75 4.28
N GLY A 218 15.48 -9.24 5.23
CA GLY A 218 15.85 -8.12 6.11
C GLY A 218 15.72 -6.73 5.48
N LEU A 219 15.28 -6.62 4.22
CA LEU A 219 14.96 -5.31 3.65
C LEU A 219 13.60 -4.83 4.18
N HIS A 220 13.56 -3.61 4.71
CA HIS A 220 12.31 -2.97 5.07
C HIS A 220 11.58 -2.51 3.81
N VAL A 221 10.40 -3.05 3.57
CA VAL A 221 9.53 -2.64 2.46
C VAL A 221 8.29 -1.97 3.03
N VAL A 222 8.00 -0.78 2.53
CA VAL A 222 6.87 0.06 2.93
C VAL A 222 6.15 0.60 1.71
N GLY A 223 4.99 1.18 1.90
CA GLY A 223 4.26 1.92 0.86
C GLY A 223 2.83 1.44 0.78
N GLY A 224 2.25 1.46 -0.41
CA GLY A 224 0.88 1.04 -0.55
C GLY A 224 0.36 0.99 -1.98
N GLY A 225 -0.84 0.47 -2.12
CA GLY A 225 -1.55 0.40 -3.37
C GLY A 225 -2.21 1.74 -3.70
N ALA A 226 -2.05 2.16 -4.96
CA ALA A 226 -2.78 3.27 -5.56
C ALA A 226 -4.30 3.09 -5.34
N SER A 227 -5.01 4.21 -5.29
CA SER A 227 -6.46 4.22 -5.13
C SER A 227 -7.11 5.32 -5.97
N GLU A 228 -8.44 5.28 -6.04
CA GLU A 228 -9.29 6.23 -6.76
C GLU A 228 -10.65 6.35 -6.04
N ASP A 229 -11.43 7.37 -6.39
CA ASP A 229 -12.68 7.74 -5.73
C ASP A 229 -13.93 7.04 -6.29
N GLY A 230 -13.75 6.09 -7.21
CA GLY A 230 -14.80 5.37 -7.94
C GLY A 230 -15.21 6.02 -9.24
N SER A 231 -14.61 7.17 -9.60
CA SER A 231 -15.01 7.96 -10.78
C SER A 231 -14.29 7.55 -12.06
N VAL A 232 -13.13 6.89 -11.95
CA VAL A 232 -12.25 6.62 -13.10
C VAL A 232 -12.26 5.14 -13.48
N GLY A 233 -12.22 4.25 -12.47
CA GLY A 233 -12.08 2.80 -12.71
C GLY A 233 -10.70 2.37 -13.20
N GLU A 234 -9.70 3.25 -13.08
CA GLU A 234 -8.29 2.98 -13.41
C GLU A 234 -7.38 3.65 -12.37
N LEU A 235 -6.25 3.01 -12.08
CA LEU A 235 -5.22 3.49 -11.16
C LEU A 235 -3.96 3.85 -11.92
N SER A 236 -3.15 4.75 -11.38
CA SER A 236 -1.83 5.07 -11.95
C SER A 236 -0.77 5.05 -10.87
N VAL A 237 0.35 4.38 -11.17
CA VAL A 237 1.60 4.57 -10.43
C VAL A 237 2.59 5.28 -11.36
N PHE A 238 3.53 6.02 -10.79
CA PHE A 238 4.48 6.79 -11.57
C PHE A 238 5.87 6.85 -10.94
N ALA A 239 6.89 6.94 -11.80
CA ALA A 239 8.27 7.17 -11.42
C ALA A 239 9.02 7.94 -12.52
N GLY A 240 9.61 9.08 -12.15
CA GLY A 240 10.25 9.99 -13.09
C GLY A 240 9.27 10.45 -14.18
N ASP A 241 9.59 10.13 -15.44
CA ASP A 241 8.78 10.49 -16.60
C ASP A 241 7.77 9.39 -17.01
N ALA A 242 7.70 8.28 -16.26
CA ALA A 242 6.79 7.16 -16.53
C ALA A 242 5.57 7.19 -15.61
N SER A 243 4.38 6.95 -16.18
CA SER A 243 3.12 6.78 -15.46
C SER A 243 2.26 5.77 -16.21
N SER A 244 1.69 4.79 -15.52
CA SER A 244 0.76 3.83 -16.13
C SER A 244 -0.09 3.13 -15.06
N SER A 245 -1.25 2.64 -15.49
CA SER A 245 -1.88 1.48 -14.86
C SER A 245 -1.08 0.21 -15.16
N ASN A 246 -1.43 -0.89 -14.50
CA ASN A 246 -0.77 -2.18 -14.67
C ASN A 246 0.76 -2.10 -14.44
N ALA A 247 1.16 -1.37 -13.39
CA ALA A 247 2.57 -1.12 -13.08
C ALA A 247 2.84 -1.14 -11.57
N VAL A 248 4.12 -1.23 -11.23
CA VAL A 248 4.67 -0.96 -9.89
C VAL A 248 5.73 0.13 -10.02
N SER A 249 5.64 1.15 -9.18
CA SER A 249 6.70 2.15 -9.01
C SER A 249 7.35 1.98 -7.64
N GLY A 250 8.57 2.50 -7.49
CA GLY A 250 9.18 2.50 -6.17
C GLY A 250 10.47 3.29 -6.09
N LEU A 251 10.91 3.46 -4.85
CA LEU A 251 12.09 4.20 -4.46
C LEU A 251 12.87 3.35 -3.46
N LEU A 252 14.10 2.97 -3.83
CA LEU A 252 15.07 2.46 -2.88
C LEU A 252 15.84 3.65 -2.29
N LEU A 253 15.71 3.84 -0.98
CA LEU A 253 16.52 4.75 -0.18
C LEU A 253 17.61 3.96 0.54
N SER A 254 18.86 4.43 0.46
CA SER A 254 20.02 3.81 1.12
C SER A 254 20.94 4.90 1.67
N GLY A 255 21.28 4.85 2.95
CA GLY A 255 22.18 5.84 3.53
C GLY A 255 22.28 5.80 5.05
N ASP A 256 22.83 6.87 5.60
CA ASP A 256 23.09 7.04 7.03
C ASP A 256 21.87 7.59 7.79
N PHE A 257 20.76 6.86 7.75
CA PHE A 257 19.51 7.22 8.43
C PHE A 257 18.93 6.01 9.16
N ARG A 258 17.94 6.24 10.03
CA ARG A 258 17.09 5.18 10.61
C ARG A 258 15.64 5.34 10.16
N ALA A 259 14.92 4.22 10.11
CA ALA A 259 13.49 4.18 9.83
C ALA A 259 12.78 3.32 10.88
N SER A 260 11.61 3.76 11.32
CA SER A 260 10.69 2.97 12.16
C SER A 260 9.35 2.92 11.46
N VAL A 261 8.67 1.78 11.56
CA VAL A 261 7.35 1.58 10.97
C VAL A 261 6.45 1.04 12.06
N ASP A 262 5.25 1.61 12.17
CA ASP A 262 4.23 1.11 13.07
C ASP A 262 2.87 1.14 12.34
N VAL A 263 1.97 0.24 12.76
CA VAL A 263 0.72 -0.09 12.08
C VAL A 263 -0.44 0.04 13.07
N ALA A 264 -1.35 0.97 12.80
CA ALA A 264 -2.56 1.15 13.59
C ALA A 264 -3.75 0.45 12.93
N HIS A 265 -4.26 -0.63 13.54
CA HIS A 265 -5.40 -1.38 13.02
C HIS A 265 -6.75 -0.74 13.39
N ALA A 266 -7.67 -0.68 12.43
CA ALA A 266 -9.03 -0.15 12.65
C ALA A 266 -10.06 -1.23 13.03
N VAL A 267 -9.64 -2.27 13.74
CA VAL A 267 -10.46 -3.46 14.06
C VAL A 267 -10.64 -3.62 15.56
N ARG A 268 -11.89 -3.86 15.98
CA ARG A 268 -12.22 -4.33 17.33
C ARG A 268 -12.54 -5.81 17.30
N ARG A 269 -11.84 -6.60 18.12
CA ARG A 269 -12.11 -8.03 18.27
C ARG A 269 -13.55 -8.28 18.73
N VAL A 270 -14.22 -9.22 18.06
CA VAL A 270 -15.51 -9.80 18.45
C VAL A 270 -15.35 -11.31 18.53
N GLY A 271 -15.32 -11.84 19.75
CA GLY A 271 -15.10 -13.26 20.02
C GLY A 271 -13.67 -13.61 20.48
N ALA A 272 -13.44 -14.92 20.66
CA ALA A 272 -12.17 -15.45 21.11
C ALA A 272 -11.16 -15.61 19.97
N VAL A 273 -9.87 -15.65 20.32
CA VAL A 273 -8.82 -16.14 19.41
C VAL A 273 -8.98 -17.66 19.28
N ARG A 274 -8.97 -18.13 18.04
CA ARG A 274 -9.21 -19.51 17.63
C ARG A 274 -8.01 -20.01 16.83
N ARG A 275 -7.72 -21.31 16.89
CA ARG A 275 -6.72 -21.93 16.03
C ARG A 275 -7.38 -22.41 14.74
N VAL A 276 -6.78 -22.08 13.60
CA VAL A 276 -7.13 -22.68 12.31
C VAL A 276 -6.69 -24.14 12.34
N THR A 277 -7.65 -25.07 12.33
CA THR A 277 -7.35 -26.51 12.32
C THR A 277 -7.45 -27.12 10.94
N ARG A 278 -8.19 -26.49 10.01
CA ARG A 278 -8.22 -26.88 8.61
C ARG A 278 -8.54 -25.71 7.67
N ALA A 279 -7.63 -25.41 6.76
CA ALA A 279 -7.77 -24.42 5.70
C ALA A 279 -7.23 -24.96 4.35
N ALA A 280 -7.71 -24.39 3.25
CA ALA A 280 -7.12 -24.59 1.93
C ALA A 280 -7.13 -23.28 1.15
N GLY A 281 -5.95 -22.71 0.94
CA GLY A 281 -5.79 -21.39 0.31
C GLY A 281 -6.56 -20.33 1.09
N ARG A 282 -7.61 -19.80 0.47
CA ARG A 282 -8.42 -18.68 1.02
C ARG A 282 -9.66 -19.12 1.78
N VAL A 283 -9.86 -20.43 1.98
CA VAL A 283 -11.06 -20.99 2.62
C VAL A 283 -10.67 -21.67 3.92
N ILE A 284 -11.30 -21.21 5.00
CA ILE A 284 -11.18 -21.76 6.34
C ILE A 284 -12.37 -22.67 6.57
N PHE A 285 -12.10 -23.95 6.80
CA PHE A 285 -13.15 -24.93 7.06
C PHE A 285 -13.35 -25.18 8.54
N GLU A 286 -12.27 -25.19 9.32
CA GLU A 286 -12.33 -25.52 10.73
C GLU A 286 -11.50 -24.59 11.61
N LEU A 287 -12.11 -24.21 12.74
CA LEU A 287 -11.53 -23.46 13.84
C LEU A 287 -11.71 -24.28 15.12
N ASP A 288 -10.62 -24.55 15.84
CA ASP A 288 -10.60 -25.41 17.03
C ASP A 288 -11.27 -26.79 16.82
N GLY A 289 -11.15 -27.37 15.62
CA GLY A 289 -11.76 -28.66 15.26
C GLY A 289 -13.28 -28.60 15.04
N ARG A 290 -13.86 -27.41 14.92
CA ARG A 290 -15.28 -27.19 14.62
C ARG A 290 -15.47 -26.39 13.33
N PRO A 291 -16.64 -26.46 12.66
CA PRO A 291 -16.91 -25.68 11.47
C PRO A 291 -16.64 -24.18 11.68
N ALA A 292 -15.88 -23.56 10.76
CA ALA A 292 -15.52 -22.15 10.86
C ALA A 292 -16.75 -21.22 10.91
N TYR A 293 -17.82 -21.59 10.21
CA TYR A 293 -19.08 -20.84 10.24
C TYR A 293 -19.74 -20.80 11.63
N GLU A 294 -19.52 -21.80 12.49
CA GLU A 294 -20.03 -21.78 13.86
C GLU A 294 -19.41 -20.63 14.65
N ALA A 295 -18.07 -20.47 14.56
CA ALA A 295 -17.38 -19.37 15.22
C ALA A 295 -17.76 -18.00 14.64
N PHE A 296 -17.96 -17.92 13.32
CA PHE A 296 -18.45 -16.70 12.67
C PHE A 296 -19.87 -16.35 13.15
N SER A 297 -20.82 -17.29 13.07
CA SER A 297 -22.21 -17.04 13.44
C SER A 297 -22.40 -16.72 14.93
N ALA A 298 -21.52 -17.24 15.79
CA ALA A 298 -21.54 -16.93 17.22
C ALA A 298 -21.22 -15.46 17.55
N VAL A 299 -20.51 -14.73 16.67
CA VAL A 299 -20.10 -13.33 16.92
C VAL A 299 -20.93 -12.32 16.12
N VAL A 300 -21.80 -12.79 15.23
CA VAL A 300 -22.61 -11.97 14.34
C VAL A 300 -24.06 -11.93 14.85
N PRO A 301 -24.66 -10.74 15.06
CA PRO A 301 -26.06 -10.63 15.45
C PRO A 301 -26.99 -11.35 14.45
N GLY A 302 -28.06 -11.98 14.93
CA GLY A 302 -28.98 -12.74 14.08
C GLY A 302 -29.60 -11.93 12.92
N SER A 303 -29.85 -10.63 13.13
CA SER A 303 -30.31 -9.71 12.08
C SER A 303 -29.29 -9.53 10.96
N LEU A 304 -28.00 -9.62 11.27
CA LEU A 304 -26.91 -9.52 10.31
C LEU A 304 -26.65 -10.87 9.62
N LEU A 305 -26.86 -11.99 10.31
CA LEU A 305 -26.82 -13.32 9.68
C LEU A 305 -27.91 -13.53 8.61
N ALA A 306 -29.07 -12.87 8.77
CA ALA A 306 -30.12 -12.86 7.77
C ALA A 306 -29.75 -12.07 6.50
N ASP A 307 -28.70 -11.24 6.53
CA ASP A 307 -28.16 -10.51 5.40
C ASP A 307 -26.65 -10.82 5.22
N PRO A 308 -26.32 -11.94 4.55
CA PRO A 308 -24.94 -12.37 4.31
C PRO A 308 -24.06 -11.29 3.68
N ARG A 309 -24.61 -10.46 2.78
CA ARG A 309 -23.85 -9.39 2.11
C ARG A 309 -23.40 -8.34 3.11
N ARG A 310 -24.31 -7.92 3.98
CA ARG A 310 -23.99 -6.95 5.03
C ARG A 310 -23.06 -7.56 6.09
N ALA A 311 -23.21 -8.84 6.42
CA ALA A 311 -22.32 -9.52 7.36
C ALA A 311 -20.87 -9.54 6.85
N LEU A 312 -20.67 -9.93 5.58
CA LEU A 312 -19.36 -9.94 4.91
C LEU A 312 -18.73 -8.54 4.83
N ALA A 313 -19.54 -7.48 4.72
CA ALA A 313 -19.04 -6.11 4.63
C ALA A 313 -18.59 -5.51 5.99
N VAL A 314 -19.06 -6.06 7.12
CA VAL A 314 -18.81 -5.49 8.45
C VAL A 314 -17.80 -6.32 9.26
N VAL A 315 -17.86 -7.65 9.10
CA VAL A 315 -17.02 -8.59 9.84
C VAL A 315 -15.74 -8.83 9.07
N LEU A 316 -14.62 -8.85 9.79
CA LEU A 316 -13.28 -9.07 9.28
C LEU A 316 -12.66 -10.28 9.99
N ALA A 317 -11.71 -10.93 9.32
CA ALA A 317 -10.85 -11.93 9.94
C ALA A 317 -9.48 -11.30 10.24
N ALA A 318 -9.06 -11.33 11.49
CA ALA A 318 -7.69 -11.03 11.87
C ALA A 318 -6.92 -12.34 11.99
N ILE A 319 -5.89 -12.52 11.18
CA ILE A 319 -5.04 -13.71 11.13
C ILE A 319 -3.72 -13.37 11.80
N GLY A 320 -3.37 -14.10 12.83
CA GLY A 320 -2.21 -13.85 13.69
C GLY A 320 -2.57 -13.94 15.16
N THR A 321 -1.63 -13.51 15.99
CA THR A 321 -1.80 -13.46 17.44
C THR A 321 -2.64 -12.26 17.86
N GLN A 322 -2.87 -12.07 19.15
CA GLN A 322 -3.61 -10.89 19.63
C GLN A 322 -2.86 -9.57 19.36
N ASP A 323 -1.52 -9.59 19.36
CA ASP A 323 -0.69 -8.39 19.32
C ASP A 323 0.09 -8.24 17.99
N ASP A 324 0.11 -9.29 17.16
CA ASP A 324 0.72 -9.30 15.82
C ASP A 324 -0.19 -10.08 14.88
N PHE A 325 -0.97 -9.35 14.07
CA PHE A 325 -1.94 -9.91 13.14
C PHE A 325 -2.15 -9.02 11.92
N VAL A 326 -2.67 -9.64 10.85
CA VAL A 326 -3.14 -8.95 9.65
C VAL A 326 -4.64 -9.11 9.50
N VAL A 327 -5.30 -8.03 9.09
CA VAL A 327 -6.74 -8.04 8.86
C VAL A 327 -7.03 -8.39 7.41
N ARG A 328 -8.05 -9.24 7.19
CA ARG A 328 -8.55 -9.66 5.89
C ARG A 328 -10.06 -9.48 5.80
N HIS A 329 -10.52 -9.03 4.65
CA HIS A 329 -11.95 -9.02 4.32
C HIS A 329 -12.48 -10.44 4.16
N LEU A 330 -13.73 -10.69 4.56
CA LEU A 330 -14.41 -11.95 4.28
C LEU A 330 -14.95 -11.95 2.85
N THR A 331 -14.59 -12.94 2.03
CA THR A 331 -15.01 -13.03 0.63
C THR A 331 -16.21 -13.95 0.43
N GLY A 332 -16.55 -14.76 1.42
CA GLY A 332 -17.69 -15.65 1.37
C GLY A 332 -17.94 -16.36 2.70
N ILE A 333 -19.17 -16.83 2.87
CA ILE A 333 -19.59 -17.69 3.98
C ILE A 333 -20.46 -18.81 3.44
N ASP A 334 -20.32 -19.99 4.02
CA ASP A 334 -21.10 -21.17 3.67
C ASP A 334 -21.79 -21.72 4.93
N PRO A 335 -23.06 -21.34 5.17
CA PRO A 335 -23.81 -21.83 6.31
C PRO A 335 -24.07 -23.34 6.30
N SER A 336 -24.15 -23.98 5.12
CA SER A 336 -24.47 -25.41 5.02
C SER A 336 -23.22 -26.28 5.07
N GLY A 337 -22.14 -25.89 4.37
CA GLY A 337 -20.85 -26.56 4.40
C GLY A 337 -19.95 -26.17 5.57
N GLY A 338 -20.29 -25.10 6.30
CA GLY A 338 -19.63 -24.70 7.54
C GLY A 338 -18.34 -23.89 7.36
N ALA A 339 -18.08 -23.32 6.18
CA ALA A 339 -16.82 -22.66 5.83
C ALA A 339 -16.93 -21.12 5.79
N VAL A 340 -15.78 -20.46 5.91
CA VAL A 340 -15.61 -19.01 5.74
C VAL A 340 -14.44 -18.76 4.79
N ALA A 341 -14.61 -17.85 3.82
CA ALA A 341 -13.57 -17.46 2.88
C ALA A 341 -13.05 -16.05 3.17
N VAL A 342 -11.76 -15.81 2.98
CA VAL A 342 -11.07 -14.55 3.27
C VAL A 342 -10.28 -14.03 2.06
N ALA A 343 -9.90 -12.76 2.09
CA ALA A 343 -9.11 -12.11 1.04
C ALA A 343 -7.59 -12.31 1.20
N GLY A 344 -7.14 -13.54 1.43
CA GLY A 344 -5.73 -13.89 1.62
C GLY A 344 -5.57 -15.36 1.93
N ASP A 345 -4.35 -15.89 1.80
CA ASP A 345 -4.08 -17.28 2.15
C ASP A 345 -4.04 -17.46 3.67
N VAL A 346 -4.55 -18.60 4.13
CA VAL A 346 -4.58 -19.01 5.53
C VAL A 346 -4.09 -20.45 5.63
N HIS A 347 -3.26 -20.72 6.63
CA HIS A 347 -2.60 -22.00 6.84
C HIS A 347 -3.03 -22.66 8.14
N ASP A 348 -2.98 -23.99 8.14
CA ASP A 348 -3.24 -24.78 9.33
C ASP A 348 -2.27 -24.39 10.46
N GLY A 349 -2.84 -24.22 11.64
CA GLY A 349 -2.14 -23.87 12.87
C GLY A 349 -1.94 -22.37 13.12
N GLU A 350 -2.31 -21.51 12.17
CA GLU A 350 -2.42 -20.08 12.43
C GLU A 350 -3.50 -19.79 13.48
N GLN A 351 -3.37 -18.63 14.11
CA GLN A 351 -4.40 -18.09 15.00
C GLN A 351 -5.28 -17.12 14.23
N LEU A 352 -6.55 -17.05 14.60
CA LEU A 352 -7.52 -16.15 14.00
C LEU A 352 -8.54 -15.67 15.03
N PHE A 353 -8.95 -14.42 14.92
CA PHE A 353 -10.17 -13.94 15.57
C PHE A 353 -11.02 -13.15 14.57
N PHE A 354 -12.33 -13.12 14.83
CA PHE A 354 -13.23 -12.24 14.10
C PHE A 354 -13.24 -10.85 14.73
N GLY A 355 -13.35 -9.84 13.88
CA GLY A 355 -13.37 -8.44 14.29
C GLY A 355 -14.40 -7.66 13.51
N VAL A 356 -14.71 -6.46 13.97
CA VAL A 356 -15.50 -5.47 13.23
C VAL A 356 -14.74 -4.18 13.11
N ARG A 357 -15.00 -3.43 12.05
CA ARG A 357 -14.49 -2.08 11.91
C ARG A 357 -15.10 -1.19 12.99
N ASP A 358 -14.25 -0.50 13.75
CA ASP A 358 -14.69 0.31 14.87
C ASP A 358 -13.85 1.59 14.98
N PRO A 359 -14.45 2.79 14.82
CA PRO A 359 -13.70 4.04 14.83
C PRO A 359 -13.12 4.38 16.21
N ASN A 360 -13.69 3.88 17.31
CA ASN A 360 -13.10 4.09 18.64
C ASN A 360 -11.87 3.21 18.83
N ALA A 361 -11.97 1.92 18.48
CA ALA A 361 -10.81 1.03 18.52
C ALA A 361 -9.68 1.52 17.60
N ALA A 362 -10.02 2.05 16.42
CA ALA A 362 -9.04 2.63 15.51
C ALA A 362 -8.30 3.84 16.11
N ARG A 363 -9.00 4.69 16.87
CA ARG A 363 -8.39 5.83 17.60
C ARG A 363 -7.42 5.33 18.67
N GLU A 364 -7.86 4.37 19.47
CA GLU A 364 -7.05 3.79 20.55
C GLU A 364 -5.78 3.13 20.00
N GLN A 365 -5.90 2.33 18.94
CA GLN A 365 -4.77 1.69 18.26
C GLN A 365 -3.81 2.72 17.65
N LEU A 366 -4.33 3.79 17.03
CA LEU A 366 -3.49 4.87 16.52
C LEU A 366 -2.70 5.56 17.65
N GLN A 367 -3.33 5.84 18.80
CA GLN A 367 -2.63 6.45 19.94
C GLN A 367 -1.51 5.54 20.46
N GLN A 368 -1.78 4.23 20.59
CA GLN A 368 -0.77 3.27 21.05
C GLN A 368 0.43 3.21 20.08
N SER A 369 0.16 3.11 18.78
CA SER A 369 1.17 3.12 17.72
C SER A 369 2.02 4.41 17.76
N LEU A 370 1.37 5.57 17.90
CA LEU A 370 2.08 6.85 17.99
C LEU A 370 2.90 7.01 19.27
N GLN A 371 2.43 6.48 20.39
CA GLN A 371 3.19 6.45 21.65
C GLN A 371 4.44 5.58 21.53
N HIS A 372 4.32 4.41 20.92
CA HIS A 372 5.47 3.54 20.65
C HIS A 372 6.50 4.22 19.74
N LEU A 373 6.03 4.88 18.68
CA LEU A 373 6.91 5.67 17.80
C LEU A 373 7.55 6.85 18.53
N ALA A 374 6.82 7.59 19.37
CA ALA A 374 7.40 8.69 20.15
C ALA A 374 8.53 8.19 21.05
N VAL A 375 8.30 7.11 21.81
CA VAL A 375 9.30 6.48 22.68
C VAL A 375 10.49 5.94 21.88
N ALA A 376 10.24 5.29 20.74
CA ALA A 376 11.31 4.74 19.89
C ALA A 376 12.23 5.81 19.30
N TRP A 377 11.73 7.05 19.18
CA TRP A 377 12.50 8.14 18.64
C TRP A 377 13.26 8.95 19.72
N GLU A 378 12.88 8.92 20.99
CA GLU A 378 13.62 9.64 22.04
C GLU A 378 15.08 9.14 22.20
N PRO A 379 16.05 10.06 22.44
CA PRO A 379 15.93 11.52 22.50
C PRO A 379 16.07 12.23 21.13
N VAL A 380 16.18 11.49 20.03
CA VAL A 380 16.48 12.01 18.70
C VAL A 380 15.22 12.34 17.91
N SER A 381 15.07 13.61 17.53
CA SER A 381 13.91 14.03 16.73
C SER A 381 13.91 13.41 15.33
N PRO A 382 12.79 12.83 14.87
CA PRO A 382 12.64 12.38 13.50
C PRO A 382 12.63 13.57 12.53
N ALA A 383 12.99 13.30 11.28
CA ALA A 383 13.04 14.30 10.22
C ALA A 383 11.69 14.44 9.49
N GLY A 384 10.95 13.34 9.33
CA GLY A 384 9.62 13.33 8.71
C GLY A 384 9.02 11.93 8.65
N ALA A 385 7.81 11.81 8.10
CA ALA A 385 7.15 10.52 7.94
C ALA A 385 6.31 10.42 6.65
N LEU A 386 6.24 9.20 6.12
CA LEU A 386 5.24 8.78 5.13
C LEU A 386 4.06 8.15 5.87
N TYR A 387 2.85 8.66 5.65
CA TYR A 387 1.62 8.06 6.17
C TYR A 387 0.80 7.40 5.05
N VAL A 388 0.69 6.08 5.09
CA VAL A 388 -0.14 5.31 4.16
C VAL A 388 -1.41 4.95 4.90
N ASN A 389 -2.49 5.68 4.63
CA ASN A 389 -3.74 5.56 5.35
C ASN A 389 -4.75 4.75 4.54
N CYS A 390 -5.44 3.76 5.08
CA CYS A 390 -6.44 3.03 4.30
C CYS A 390 -7.55 3.97 3.80
N ILE A 391 -8.00 3.81 2.55
CA ILE A 391 -9.18 4.51 1.99
C ILE A 391 -10.46 4.24 2.80
N GLY A 392 -10.47 3.17 3.61
CA GLY A 392 -11.53 2.92 4.56
C GLY A 392 -11.55 3.88 5.75
N ARG A 393 -10.47 4.60 6.06
CA ARG A 393 -10.37 5.56 7.18
C ARG A 393 -10.81 6.96 6.75
N GLY A 394 -10.46 8.01 7.49
CA GLY A 394 -10.83 9.39 7.20
C GLY A 394 -12.22 9.81 7.71
N ARG A 395 -12.71 10.95 7.22
CA ARG A 395 -13.92 11.63 7.68
C ARG A 395 -15.14 10.74 7.73
N ARG A 396 -15.36 9.91 6.70
CA ARG A 396 -16.54 9.03 6.64
C ARG A 396 -16.51 7.94 7.71
N PHE A 397 -15.33 7.51 8.11
CA PHE A 397 -15.15 6.47 9.12
C PHE A 397 -15.20 7.03 10.54
N TYR A 398 -14.50 8.14 10.79
CA TYR A 398 -14.43 8.76 12.11
C TYR A 398 -15.62 9.68 12.43
N GLY A 399 -16.36 10.11 11.42
CA GLY A 399 -17.41 11.14 11.54
C GLY A 399 -16.88 12.57 11.60
N VAL A 400 -15.56 12.76 11.63
CA VAL A 400 -14.87 14.07 11.69
C VAL A 400 -13.64 14.03 10.77
N PRO A 401 -13.33 15.11 10.03
CA PRO A 401 -12.13 15.19 9.18
C PRO A 401 -10.86 15.37 10.01
N GLY A 402 -9.69 14.99 9.47
CA GLY A 402 -8.39 15.35 10.04
C GLY A 402 -8.07 14.66 11.37
N LEU A 403 -8.75 13.56 11.70
CA LEU A 403 -8.54 12.90 13.00
C LEU A 403 -7.13 12.30 13.10
N ASP A 404 -6.70 11.60 12.06
CA ASP A 404 -5.42 10.89 12.08
C ASP A 404 -4.25 11.89 12.09
N THR A 405 -4.29 12.91 11.23
CA THR A 405 -3.28 13.98 11.21
C THR A 405 -3.22 14.76 12.53
N ALA A 406 -4.36 15.05 13.16
CA ALA A 406 -4.40 15.68 14.48
C ALA A 406 -3.74 14.82 15.57
N TYR A 407 -3.97 13.51 15.55
CA TYR A 407 -3.35 12.58 16.51
C TYR A 407 -1.84 12.46 16.28
N ILE A 408 -1.40 12.39 15.03
CA ILE A 408 0.02 12.40 14.65
C ILE A 408 0.69 13.68 15.19
N ARG A 409 0.10 14.85 14.94
CA ARG A 409 0.57 16.16 15.44
C ARG A 409 0.66 16.19 16.96
N GLN A 410 -0.35 15.64 17.65
CA GLN A 410 -0.41 15.61 19.11
C GLN A 410 0.75 14.81 19.73
N HIS A 411 1.10 13.66 19.16
CA HIS A 411 2.09 12.74 19.74
C HIS A 411 3.51 12.96 19.21
N LEU A 412 3.66 13.36 17.94
CA LEU A 412 4.95 13.52 17.27
C LEU A 412 5.31 15.00 17.01
N GLY A 413 4.49 15.93 17.49
CA GLY A 413 4.78 17.36 17.43
C GLY A 413 4.65 17.95 16.03
N ALA A 414 5.62 18.77 15.61
CA ALA A 414 5.63 19.43 14.29
C ALA A 414 6.34 18.60 13.21
N LEU A 415 6.32 17.27 13.35
CA LEU A 415 6.93 16.35 12.38
C LEU A 415 6.34 16.55 10.98
N PRO A 416 7.15 16.78 9.93
CA PRO A 416 6.68 16.79 8.55
C PRO A 416 6.12 15.43 8.17
N VAL A 417 4.82 15.35 7.90
CA VAL A 417 4.14 14.12 7.46
C VAL A 417 3.44 14.37 6.15
N ALA A 418 3.60 13.49 5.17
CA ALA A 418 2.80 13.49 3.95
C ALA A 418 2.44 12.07 3.55
N GLY A 419 1.36 11.93 2.79
CA GLY A 419 0.77 10.63 2.57
C GLY A 419 -0.45 10.64 1.67
N PHE A 420 -1.12 9.50 1.65
CA PHE A 420 -2.28 9.28 0.82
C PHE A 420 -3.22 8.23 1.38
N PHE A 421 -4.45 8.26 0.90
CA PHE A 421 -5.46 7.26 1.19
C PHE A 421 -5.27 6.07 0.23
N SER A 422 -4.70 4.97 0.71
CA SER A 422 -4.31 3.79 -0.04
C SER A 422 -5.41 2.73 -0.15
N GLY A 423 -5.37 1.93 -1.23
CA GLY A 423 -6.21 0.73 -1.39
C GLY A 423 -5.61 -0.53 -0.74
N ALA A 424 -4.34 -0.51 -0.35
CA ALA A 424 -3.61 -1.66 0.17
C ALA A 424 -2.37 -1.18 0.92
N GLU A 425 -2.29 -1.34 2.23
CA GLU A 425 -1.14 -0.84 2.99
C GLU A 425 -0.01 -1.88 3.02
N ILE A 426 1.23 -1.47 2.77
CA ILE A 426 2.40 -2.37 2.75
C ILE A 426 3.36 -1.94 3.85
N ALA A 427 3.65 -2.86 4.77
CA ALA A 427 4.54 -2.62 5.89
C ALA A 427 5.18 -3.93 6.38
N PRO A 428 6.24 -3.86 7.20
CA PRO A 428 6.75 -5.03 7.91
C PRO A 428 5.67 -5.68 8.80
N GLY A 429 5.78 -6.99 9.00
CA GLY A 429 4.92 -7.80 9.89
C GLY A 429 5.27 -9.28 9.80
N GLY A 430 4.94 -10.10 10.81
CA GLY A 430 5.07 -11.57 10.78
C GLY A 430 6.34 -12.14 10.13
N GLY A 431 7.53 -11.62 10.49
CA GLY A 431 8.82 -12.10 9.98
C GLY A 431 9.23 -11.63 8.56
N GLY A 432 8.49 -10.71 7.95
CA GLY A 432 8.78 -10.18 6.61
C GLY A 432 7.98 -8.93 6.25
N THR A 433 7.65 -8.77 4.97
CA THR A 433 6.75 -7.71 4.48
C THR A 433 5.35 -8.27 4.29
N GLN A 434 4.34 -7.56 4.76
CA GLN A 434 2.95 -7.99 4.70
C GLN A 434 2.04 -6.93 4.07
N LEU A 435 0.94 -7.43 3.48
CA LEU A 435 -0.20 -6.60 3.16
C LEU A 435 -1.03 -6.41 4.44
N HIS A 436 -1.23 -5.15 4.78
CA HIS A 436 -2.14 -4.68 5.82
C HIS A 436 -3.39 -4.09 5.16
N GLN A 437 -4.54 -4.31 5.79
CA GLN A 437 -5.83 -3.76 5.32
C GLN A 437 -6.54 -3.13 6.50
N TYR A 438 -7.28 -2.05 6.25
CA TYR A 438 -7.97 -1.29 7.30
C TYR A 438 -6.98 -0.76 8.34
N THR A 439 -5.80 -0.32 7.88
CA THR A 439 -4.73 0.18 8.74
C THR A 439 -4.34 1.60 8.40
N GLY A 440 -3.62 2.23 9.31
CA GLY A 440 -2.82 3.42 9.04
C GLY A 440 -1.38 3.05 9.33
N VAL A 441 -0.52 3.14 8.32
CA VAL A 441 0.90 2.77 8.43
C VAL A 441 1.72 4.04 8.43
N LEU A 442 2.46 4.27 9.51
CA LEU A 442 3.35 5.42 9.63
C LEU A 442 4.81 4.96 9.55
N THR A 443 5.50 5.40 8.49
CA THR A 443 6.93 5.18 8.33
C THR A 443 7.68 6.46 8.70
N VAL A 444 8.32 6.46 9.87
CA VAL A 444 9.07 7.59 10.41
C VAL A 444 10.55 7.48 10.00
N LEU A 445 11.11 8.57 9.50
CA LEU A 445 12.47 8.67 8.97
C LEU A 445 13.25 9.77 9.69
N GLY A 446 14.56 9.61 9.81
CA GLY A 446 15.39 10.62 10.45
C GLY A 446 16.82 10.18 10.73
N PRO A 447 17.61 11.02 11.40
CA PRO A 447 18.97 10.70 11.77
C PRO A 447 19.02 9.46 12.67
N ARG A 448 20.15 8.75 12.61
CA ARG A 448 20.46 7.73 13.61
C ARG A 448 20.70 8.38 14.98
N ALA A 449 20.50 7.59 16.02
CA ALA A 449 20.74 7.98 17.41
C ALA A 449 22.23 8.17 17.73
#